data_AF-A0A9D5V5Y8-F1
#
_entry.id   AF-A0A9D5V5Y8-F1
#
_cell.length_a   1.000
_cell.length_b   1.000
_cell.length_c   1.000
_cell.angle_alpha   90.00
_cell.angle_beta   90.00
_cell.angle_gamma   90.00
#
_symmetry.space_group_name_H-M   'P 1'
#
loop_
_entity.id
_entity.type
_entity.pdbx_description
1 polymer ?
#
loop_
_entity_poly.entity_id
_entity_poly.type
_entity_poly.pdbx_seq_one_letter_code
_entity_poly.pdbx_strand_id
1 'polypeptide(L)'
;MDPRVIPAAELKARFGVFGYFYRLALGGELLGCRSVLTLVAHEDVPGDPADLLEARPDLLVVMMNPGSSRPLVSLPERPAATSAEAIWRGRFLVPTRPDTTQYQVMRIMAAKGFRHARVLNLSDLREPKSPLLLARLAGLAALPDGALHSLFGGMREGERRALLGEAGAAPLLLG
;
A
#
# COMPACT_ATOMS: atom_id res chain seq x y z
N MET A 1 -4.48 -28.39 -6.87
CA MET A 1 -3.65 -27.42 -7.63
C MET A 1 -2.50 -27.00 -6.74
N ASP A 2 -1.26 -27.00 -7.24
CA ASP A 2 -0.12 -26.44 -6.50
C ASP A 2 -0.24 -24.90 -6.50
N PRO A 3 -0.40 -24.24 -5.34
CA PRO A 3 -0.54 -22.79 -5.27
C PRO A 3 0.68 -22.03 -5.83
N ARG A 4 1.84 -22.70 -5.96
CA ARG A 4 3.06 -22.11 -6.53
C ARG A 4 2.97 -21.82 -8.04
N VAL A 5 1.97 -22.35 -8.74
CA VAL A 5 1.88 -22.29 -10.21
C VAL A 5 0.70 -21.43 -10.70
N ILE A 6 -0.08 -20.79 -9.83
CA ILE A 6 -1.25 -20.01 -10.28
C ILE A 6 -0.79 -18.84 -11.19
N PRO A 7 -1.23 -18.80 -12.47
CA PRO A 7 -0.82 -17.76 -13.40
C PRO A 7 -1.40 -16.39 -13.02
N ALA A 8 -0.71 -15.31 -13.41
CA ALA A 8 -1.16 -13.95 -13.13
C ALA A 8 -2.55 -13.63 -13.69
N ALA A 9 -2.93 -14.20 -14.84
CA ALA A 9 -4.26 -14.01 -15.41
C ALA A 9 -5.37 -14.58 -14.51
N GLU A 10 -5.13 -15.76 -13.93
CA GLU A 10 -6.07 -16.40 -13.00
C GLU A 10 -6.15 -15.64 -11.67
N LEU A 11 -5.01 -15.15 -11.15
CA LEU A 11 -5.01 -14.32 -9.93
C LEU A 11 -5.83 -13.03 -10.12
N LYS A 12 -5.73 -12.37 -11.28
CA LYS A 12 -6.54 -11.17 -11.60
C LYS A 12 -8.03 -11.46 -11.69
N ALA A 13 -8.39 -12.67 -12.11
CA ALA A 13 -9.80 -13.10 -12.17
C ALA A 13 -10.37 -13.43 -10.79
N ARG A 14 -9.50 -13.66 -9.78
CA ARG A 14 -9.90 -13.98 -8.40
C ARG A 14 -9.87 -12.77 -7.47
N PHE A 15 -8.94 -11.85 -7.68
CA PHE A 15 -8.69 -10.75 -6.76
C PHE A 15 -8.77 -9.37 -7.42
N GLY A 16 -9.47 -8.45 -6.76
CA GLY A 16 -9.37 -7.02 -6.95
C GLY A 16 -8.13 -6.44 -6.27
N VAL A 17 -7.58 -5.37 -6.83
CA VAL A 17 -6.40 -4.68 -6.33
C VAL A 17 -6.67 -3.19 -6.27
N PHE A 18 -6.57 -2.61 -5.09
CA PHE A 18 -6.87 -1.21 -4.87
C PHE A 18 -5.74 -0.53 -4.10
N GLY A 19 -5.39 0.70 -4.47
CA GLY A 19 -4.29 1.42 -3.85
C GLY A 19 -4.65 2.86 -3.55
N TYR A 20 -4.11 3.37 -2.45
CA TYR A 20 -4.19 4.79 -2.12
C TYR A 20 -2.90 5.48 -2.57
N PHE A 21 -3.02 6.32 -3.59
CA PHE A 21 -1.92 7.11 -4.16
C PHE A 21 -2.08 8.58 -3.83
N TYR A 22 -0.98 9.23 -3.50
CA TYR A 22 -0.96 10.67 -3.20
C TYR A 22 0.37 11.29 -3.63
N ARG A 23 0.41 12.62 -3.62
CA ARG A 23 1.65 13.38 -3.79
C ARG A 23 2.00 14.02 -2.46
N LEU A 24 3.27 13.98 -2.08
CA LEU A 24 3.80 14.58 -0.87
C LEU A 24 4.69 15.76 -1.27
N ALA A 25 4.38 16.96 -0.76
CA ALA A 25 5.26 18.11 -0.87
C ALA A 25 6.20 18.16 0.34
N LEU A 26 7.50 17.97 0.11
CA LEU A 26 8.51 17.89 1.17
C LEU A 26 9.86 18.36 0.63
N GLY A 27 10.54 19.27 1.35
CA GLY A 27 11.84 19.79 0.93
C GLY A 27 11.86 20.55 -0.40
N GLY A 28 10.71 21.13 -0.79
CA GLY A 28 10.56 21.76 -2.11
C GLY A 28 10.35 20.78 -3.26
N GLU A 29 10.35 19.47 -3.01
CA GLU A 29 10.05 18.44 -3.99
C GLU A 29 8.60 17.96 -3.90
N LEU A 30 8.13 17.38 -5.00
CA LEU A 30 6.81 16.79 -5.09
C LEU A 30 6.92 15.29 -5.39
N LEU A 31 6.78 14.49 -4.33
CA LEU A 31 7.09 13.07 -4.29
C LEU A 31 5.85 12.23 -4.57
N GLY A 32 5.95 11.27 -5.50
CA GLY A 32 4.87 10.32 -5.77
C GLY A 32 4.85 9.19 -4.74
N CYS A 33 3.72 9.02 -4.06
CA CYS A 33 3.58 8.11 -2.93
C CYS A 33 2.43 7.10 -3.11
N ARG A 34 2.51 5.97 -2.42
CA ARG A 34 1.42 5.00 -2.22
C ARG A 34 1.43 4.54 -0.76
N SER A 35 0.41 4.92 0.01
CA SER A 35 0.30 4.57 1.43
C SER A 35 -0.03 3.10 1.62
N VAL A 36 -1.19 2.67 1.11
CA VAL A 36 -1.70 1.32 1.30
C VAL A 36 -2.12 0.71 -0.04
N LEU A 37 -1.97 -0.60 -0.16
CA LEU A 37 -2.54 -1.40 -1.23
C LEU A 37 -3.32 -2.56 -0.62
N THR A 38 -4.55 -2.73 -1.06
CA THR A 38 -5.43 -3.83 -0.65
C THR A 38 -5.59 -4.83 -1.80
N LEU A 39 -5.48 -6.11 -1.46
CA LEU A 39 -5.83 -7.26 -2.30
C LEU A 39 -7.09 -7.88 -1.71
N VAL A 40 -8.15 -8.02 -2.48
CA VAL A 40 -9.43 -8.53 -1.99
C VAL A 40 -10.04 -9.51 -2.99
N ALA A 41 -10.69 -10.57 -2.52
CA ALA A 41 -11.47 -11.48 -3.37
C ALA A 41 -12.55 -10.67 -4.10
N HIS A 42 -12.76 -10.91 -5.40
CA HIS A 42 -13.69 -10.08 -6.20
C HIS A 42 -15.10 -10.04 -5.62
N GLU A 43 -15.57 -11.16 -5.07
CA GLU A 43 -16.89 -11.25 -4.47
C GLU A 43 -17.04 -10.42 -3.17
N ASP A 44 -15.94 -9.99 -2.56
CA ASP A 44 -15.91 -9.18 -1.34
C ASP A 44 -15.55 -7.71 -1.63
N VAL A 45 -15.44 -7.31 -2.90
CA VAL A 45 -15.20 -5.91 -3.27
C VAL A 45 -16.43 -5.08 -2.89
N PRO A 46 -16.32 -4.12 -1.96
CA PRO A 46 -17.44 -3.27 -1.56
C PRO A 46 -17.81 -2.28 -2.68
N GLY A 47 -18.99 -1.67 -2.56
CA GLY A 47 -19.44 -0.62 -3.47
C GLY A 47 -18.50 0.59 -3.49
N ASP A 48 -17.98 0.99 -2.33
CA ASP A 48 -16.87 1.93 -2.20
C ASP A 48 -15.61 1.18 -1.74
N PRO A 49 -14.57 1.05 -2.58
CA PRO A 49 -13.30 0.43 -2.19
C PRO A 49 -12.69 1.00 -0.91
N ALA A 50 -12.96 2.26 -0.54
CA ALA A 50 -12.45 2.87 0.68
C ALA A 50 -12.88 2.12 1.96
N ASP A 51 -14.01 1.39 1.93
CA ASP A 51 -14.49 0.57 3.06
C ASP A 51 -13.49 -0.53 3.44
N LEU A 52 -12.63 -0.95 2.50
CA LEU A 52 -11.55 -1.91 2.75
C LEU A 52 -10.47 -1.39 3.72
N LEU A 53 -10.38 -0.07 3.93
CA LEU A 53 -9.45 0.52 4.89
C LEU A 53 -9.89 0.28 6.34
N GLU A 54 -11.20 0.19 6.56
CA GLU A 54 -11.80 -0.05 7.87
C GLU A 54 -12.03 -1.56 8.11
N ALA A 55 -12.15 -2.36 7.04
CA ALA A 55 -12.27 -3.81 7.13
C ALA A 55 -11.02 -4.48 7.73
N ARG A 56 -11.20 -5.55 8.51
CA ARG A 56 -10.07 -6.36 9.00
C ARG A 56 -9.47 -7.19 7.86
N PRO A 57 -8.14 -7.19 7.64
CA PRO A 57 -7.50 -8.10 6.70
C PRO A 57 -7.27 -9.48 7.31
N ASP A 58 -7.25 -10.51 6.47
CA ASP A 58 -6.81 -11.86 6.83
C ASP A 58 -5.28 -11.97 6.85
N LEU A 59 -4.59 -11.06 6.15
CA LEU A 59 -3.13 -11.03 6.05
C LEU A 59 -2.63 -9.58 6.03
N LEU A 60 -1.69 -9.27 6.93
CA LEU A 60 -0.90 -8.05 6.85
C LEU A 60 0.41 -8.36 6.13
N VAL A 61 0.80 -7.50 5.20
CA VAL A 61 2.09 -7.57 4.53
C VAL A 61 2.80 -6.24 4.70
N VAL A 62 4.02 -6.26 5.23
CA VAL A 62 4.88 -5.08 5.32
C VAL A 62 6.05 -5.27 4.38
N MET A 63 6.20 -4.34 3.43
CA MET A 63 7.27 -4.31 2.45
C MET A 63 8.13 -3.06 2.63
N MET A 64 9.33 -3.04 2.05
CA MET A 64 10.20 -1.85 2.12
C MET A 64 9.57 -0.62 1.45
N ASN A 65 9.08 -0.76 0.22
CA ASN A 65 8.52 0.33 -0.57
C ASN A 65 7.48 -0.18 -1.57
N PRO A 66 6.63 0.71 -2.09
CA PRO A 66 5.84 0.42 -3.27
C PRO A 66 6.72 0.00 -4.43
N GLY A 67 6.54 -1.24 -4.88
CA GLY A 67 7.07 -1.72 -6.14
C GLY A 67 6.45 -0.99 -7.35
N SER A 68 6.47 -1.64 -8.51
CA SER A 68 6.04 -1.02 -9.78
C SER A 68 4.52 -0.92 -9.98
N SER A 69 3.73 -1.22 -8.94
CA SER A 69 2.27 -1.03 -8.98
C SER A 69 1.87 0.42 -9.36
N ARG A 70 0.76 0.54 -10.10
CA ARG A 70 0.27 1.82 -10.61
C ARG A 70 -1.24 1.86 -10.72
N PRO A 71 -1.89 3.02 -10.55
CA PRO A 71 -3.34 3.13 -10.74
C PRO A 71 -3.72 2.79 -12.18
N LEU A 72 -4.91 2.20 -12.36
CA LEU A 72 -5.51 1.90 -13.67
C LEU A 72 -6.38 3.05 -14.19
N VAL A 73 -6.65 4.03 -13.33
CA VAL A 73 -7.45 5.21 -13.63
C VAL A 73 -6.62 6.47 -13.42
N SER A 74 -7.04 7.57 -14.03
CA SER A 74 -6.51 8.89 -13.70
C SER A 74 -6.81 9.20 -12.23
N LEU A 75 -5.80 9.68 -11.51
CA LEU A 75 -6.01 10.12 -10.13
C LEU A 75 -6.74 11.47 -10.14
N PRO A 76 -7.65 11.71 -9.19
CA PRO A 76 -8.27 13.02 -9.04
C PRO A 76 -7.20 14.07 -8.78
N GLU A 77 -7.36 15.25 -9.37
CA GLU A 77 -6.49 16.38 -9.08
C GLU A 77 -6.72 16.81 -7.62
N ARG A 78 -5.66 16.70 -6.81
CA ARG A 78 -5.68 17.05 -5.39
C ARG A 78 -4.40 17.80 -5.04
N PRO A 79 -4.47 18.75 -4.07
CA PRO A 79 -3.28 19.35 -3.52
C PRO A 79 -2.31 18.29 -3.01
N ALA A 80 -1.01 18.58 -3.13
CA ALA A 80 0.00 17.77 -2.49
C ALA A 80 -0.22 17.78 -0.97
N ALA A 81 -0.12 16.62 -0.34
CA ALA A 81 -0.13 16.55 1.11
C ALA A 81 1.14 17.19 1.66
N THR A 82 0.99 17.94 2.76
CA THR A 82 2.08 18.59 3.49
C THR A 82 2.15 18.14 4.95
N SER A 83 1.20 17.30 5.39
CA SER A 83 1.10 16.81 6.76
C SER A 83 0.52 15.40 6.80
N ALA A 84 0.72 14.68 7.91
CA ALA A 84 0.15 13.35 8.13
C ALA A 84 -1.39 13.37 8.09
N GLU A 85 -2.00 14.43 8.64
CA GLU A 85 -3.45 14.61 8.61
C GLU A 85 -3.98 14.79 7.18
N ALA A 86 -3.28 15.55 6.33
CA ALA A 86 -3.67 15.74 4.94
C ALA A 86 -3.60 14.42 4.15
N ILE A 87 -2.60 13.58 4.43
CA ILE A 87 -2.50 12.22 3.88
C ILE A 87 -3.73 11.40 4.33
N TRP A 88 -4.00 11.33 5.63
CA TRP A 88 -5.05 10.46 6.15
C TRP A 88 -6.47 10.89 5.75
N ARG A 89 -6.79 12.19 5.81
CA ARG A 89 -8.09 12.73 5.38
C ARG A 89 -8.27 12.60 3.87
N GLY A 90 -7.18 12.62 3.12
CA GLY A 90 -7.17 12.52 1.67
C GLY A 90 -7.28 11.09 1.14
N ARG A 91 -7.45 10.07 1.99
CA ARG A 91 -7.46 8.65 1.58
C ARG A 91 -8.64 8.29 0.69
N PHE A 92 -8.36 7.55 -0.37
CA PHE A 92 -9.32 6.91 -1.26
C PHE A 92 -8.61 5.72 -1.92
N LEU A 93 -9.37 4.75 -2.39
CA LEU A 93 -8.83 3.56 -3.04
C LEU A 93 -9.23 3.52 -4.51
N VAL A 94 -8.25 3.32 -5.40
CA VAL A 94 -8.49 3.19 -6.84
C VAL A 94 -8.03 1.84 -7.38
N PRO A 95 -8.69 1.31 -8.42
CA PRO A 95 -8.23 0.14 -9.14
C PRO A 95 -6.77 0.27 -9.53
N THR A 96 -5.98 -0.75 -9.25
CA THR A 96 -4.52 -0.71 -9.33
C THR A 96 -4.00 -1.91 -10.09
N ARG A 97 -3.01 -1.68 -10.96
CA ARG A 97 -2.25 -2.75 -11.60
C ARG A 97 -1.26 -3.32 -10.58
N PRO A 98 -1.37 -4.61 -10.20
CA PRO A 98 -0.40 -5.26 -9.34
C PRO A 98 0.95 -5.46 -10.05
N ASP A 99 2.01 -5.59 -9.25
CA ASP A 99 3.35 -5.98 -9.68
C ASP A 99 3.66 -7.45 -9.32
N THR A 100 4.87 -7.90 -9.62
CA THR A 100 5.32 -9.28 -9.38
C THR A 100 5.20 -9.71 -7.92
N THR A 101 5.49 -8.82 -6.98
CA THR A 101 5.41 -9.11 -5.55
C THR A 101 3.96 -9.30 -5.14
N GLN A 102 3.04 -8.48 -5.65
CA GLN A 102 1.62 -8.62 -5.32
C GLN A 102 1.01 -9.92 -5.86
N TYR A 103 1.47 -10.42 -7.02
CA TYR A 103 1.06 -11.76 -7.45
C TYR A 103 1.56 -12.86 -6.50
N GLN A 104 2.74 -12.71 -5.87
CA GLN A 104 3.18 -13.69 -4.87
C GLN A 104 2.31 -13.66 -3.62
N VAL A 105 1.92 -12.48 -3.16
CA VAL A 105 0.97 -12.35 -2.05
C VAL A 105 -0.37 -12.99 -2.40
N MET A 106 -0.92 -12.74 -3.60
CA MET A 106 -2.16 -13.38 -4.06
C MET A 106 -2.07 -14.92 -4.11
N ARG A 107 -0.90 -15.49 -4.42
CA ARG A 107 -0.70 -16.95 -4.36
C ARG A 107 -0.75 -17.47 -2.94
N ILE A 108 -0.15 -16.76 -1.98
CA ILE A 108 -0.26 -17.07 -0.55
C ILE A 108 -1.73 -16.99 -0.13
N MET A 109 -2.44 -15.93 -0.54
CA MET A 109 -3.86 -15.78 -0.26
C MET A 109 -4.66 -16.98 -0.77
N ALA A 110 -4.48 -17.35 -2.05
CA ALA A 110 -5.13 -18.51 -2.64
C ALA A 110 -4.77 -19.84 -1.94
N ALA A 111 -3.52 -20.01 -1.51
CA ALA A 111 -3.06 -21.21 -0.81
C ALA A 111 -3.66 -21.35 0.60
N LYS A 112 -3.93 -20.21 1.25
CA LYS A 112 -4.41 -20.15 2.63
C LYS A 112 -5.91 -19.90 2.75
N GLY A 113 -6.59 -19.66 1.63
CA GLY A 113 -7.99 -19.25 1.63
C GLY A 113 -8.20 -17.83 2.16
N PHE A 114 -7.17 -16.99 2.19
CA PHE A 114 -7.31 -15.58 2.58
C PHE A 114 -8.02 -14.80 1.49
N ARG A 115 -8.93 -13.93 1.91
CA ARG A 115 -9.83 -13.16 1.06
C ARG A 115 -9.44 -11.70 1.03
N HIS A 116 -8.81 -11.18 2.08
CA HIS A 116 -8.34 -9.80 2.17
C HIS A 116 -6.89 -9.75 2.69
N ALA A 117 -5.98 -9.17 1.90
CA ALA A 117 -4.64 -8.81 2.35
C ALA A 117 -4.41 -7.30 2.24
N ARG A 118 -3.76 -6.73 3.26
CA ARG A 118 -3.37 -5.32 3.31
C ARG A 118 -1.86 -5.21 3.25
N VAL A 119 -1.37 -4.49 2.24
CA VAL A 119 0.04 -4.26 1.97
C VAL A 119 0.41 -2.84 2.38
N LEU A 120 1.28 -2.75 3.39
CA LEU A 120 1.85 -1.53 3.94
C LEU A 120 3.33 -1.45 3.59
N ASN A 121 3.88 -0.23 3.56
CA ASN A 121 5.28 -0.03 3.20
C ASN A 121 6.02 0.72 4.30
N LEU A 122 7.32 0.43 4.48
CA LEU A 122 8.18 1.23 5.36
C LEU A 122 8.31 2.66 4.84
N SER A 123 8.36 2.83 3.52
CA SER A 123 8.31 4.11 2.84
C SER A 123 7.22 4.09 1.79
N ASP A 124 6.40 5.14 1.71
CA ASP A 124 5.37 5.27 0.68
C ASP A 124 5.95 5.72 -0.67
N LEU A 125 7.24 6.05 -0.75
CA LEU A 125 7.87 6.52 -1.98
C LEU A 125 7.81 5.45 -3.08
N ARG A 126 7.27 5.84 -4.24
CA ARG A 126 7.16 4.96 -5.41
C ARG A 126 8.45 4.96 -6.23
N GLU A 127 9.52 4.43 -5.64
CA GLU A 127 10.82 4.24 -6.29
C GLU A 127 11.16 2.74 -6.32
N PRO A 128 10.99 2.04 -7.47
CA PRO A 128 11.21 0.60 -7.54
C PRO A 128 12.69 0.21 -7.48
N LYS A 129 13.63 1.14 -7.66
CA LYS A 129 15.08 0.85 -7.61
C LYS A 129 15.63 1.11 -6.21
N SER A 130 15.95 0.06 -5.47
CA SER A 130 16.44 0.17 -4.08
C SER A 130 17.62 1.14 -3.89
N PRO A 131 18.65 1.19 -4.75
CA PRO A 131 19.73 2.17 -4.57
C PRO A 131 19.25 3.63 -4.69
N LEU A 132 18.32 3.92 -5.61
CA LEU A 132 17.74 5.26 -5.75
C LEU A 132 16.82 5.59 -4.57
N LEU A 133 16.05 4.60 -4.10
CA LEU A 133 15.21 4.77 -2.93
C LEU A 133 16.07 5.14 -1.71
N LEU A 134 17.14 4.38 -1.44
CA LEU A 134 18.03 4.63 -0.30
C LEU A 134 18.66 6.03 -0.37
N ALA A 135 19.13 6.45 -1.54
CA ALA A 135 19.66 7.80 -1.74
C ALA A 135 18.61 8.88 -1.46
N ARG A 136 17.37 8.71 -1.95
CA ARG A 136 16.25 9.63 -1.65
C ARG A 136 15.95 9.66 -0.16
N LEU A 137 15.86 8.51 0.49
CA LEU A 137 15.58 8.41 1.94
C LEU A 137 16.64 9.12 2.78
N ALA A 138 17.92 8.97 2.43
CA ALA A 138 19.01 9.67 3.11
C ALA A 138 18.87 11.21 2.97
N GLY A 139 18.48 11.70 1.80
CA GLY A 139 18.20 13.12 1.58
C GLY A 139 17.01 13.62 2.40
N LEU A 140 15.91 12.86 2.45
CA LEU A 140 14.72 13.23 3.22
C LEU A 140 14.98 13.22 4.73
N ALA A 141 15.80 12.30 5.24
CA ALA A 141 16.10 12.18 6.66
C ALA A 141 16.78 13.45 7.24
N ALA A 142 17.42 14.26 6.40
CA ALA A 142 18.02 15.53 6.81
C ALA A 142 17.04 16.71 6.85
N LEU A 143 15.80 16.53 6.37
CA LEU A 143 14.79 17.58 6.29
C LEU A 143 13.90 17.59 7.55
N PRO A 144 13.37 18.76 7.94
CA PRO A 144 12.22 18.84 8.83
C PRO A 144 11.07 17.99 8.26
N ASP A 145 10.43 17.22 9.14
CA ASP A 145 9.35 16.29 8.77
C ASP A 145 9.72 15.25 7.70
N GLY A 146 11.03 14.98 7.55
CA GLY A 146 11.59 14.01 6.62
C GLY A 146 10.92 12.63 6.66
N ALA A 147 10.37 12.24 7.81
CA ALA A 147 9.69 10.96 8.00
C ALA A 147 8.23 10.92 7.50
N LEU A 148 7.66 12.01 6.96
CA LEU A 148 6.27 12.07 6.48
C LEU A 148 5.93 11.01 5.42
N HIS A 149 6.90 10.61 4.60
CA HIS A 149 6.71 9.56 3.61
C HIS A 149 6.54 8.17 4.23
N SER A 150 6.92 7.96 5.50
CA SER A 150 6.91 6.65 6.15
C SER A 150 5.66 6.50 7.01
N LEU A 151 4.86 5.46 6.74
CA LEU A 151 3.79 5.04 7.64
C LEU A 151 4.32 4.71 9.05
N PHE A 152 5.59 4.31 9.16
CA PHE A 152 6.24 3.96 10.42
C PHE A 152 6.92 5.14 11.11
N GLY A 153 6.90 6.33 10.51
CA GLY A 153 7.33 7.57 11.16
C GLY A 153 6.38 7.99 12.29
N GLY A 154 6.92 8.63 13.33
CA GLY A 154 6.15 9.01 14.53
C GLY A 154 4.92 9.88 14.23
N MET A 155 5.00 10.77 13.23
CA MET A 155 3.88 11.64 12.83
C MET A 155 2.67 10.87 12.25
N ARG A 156 2.86 9.61 11.82
CA ARG A 156 1.81 8.78 11.19
C ARG A 156 1.34 7.65 12.08
N GLU A 157 1.62 7.71 13.38
CA GLU A 157 1.23 6.66 14.34
C GLU A 157 -0.27 6.38 14.36
N GLY A 158 -1.12 7.42 14.30
CA GLY A 158 -2.57 7.25 14.27
C GLY A 158 -3.05 6.43 13.07
N GLU A 159 -2.56 6.79 11.88
CA GLU A 159 -2.82 6.04 10.63
C GLU A 159 -2.27 4.62 10.71
N ARG A 160 -1.01 4.46 11.18
CA ARG A 160 -0.37 3.15 11.33
C ARG A 160 -1.18 2.22 12.22
N ARG A 161 -1.65 2.71 13.37
CA ARG A 161 -2.46 1.92 14.30
C ARG A 161 -3.80 1.52 13.69
N ALA A 162 -4.45 2.43 12.97
CA ALA A 162 -5.69 2.14 12.28
C ALA A 162 -5.50 1.06 11.19
N LEU A 163 -4.43 1.17 10.39
CA LEU A 163 -4.16 0.24 9.28
C LEU A 163 -3.62 -1.13 9.74
N LEU A 164 -2.85 -1.19 10.83
CA LEU A 164 -2.40 -2.46 11.41
C LEU A 164 -3.53 -3.17 12.16
N GLY A 165 -4.45 -2.41 12.77
CA GLY A 165 -5.47 -2.96 13.65
C GLY A 165 -4.88 -3.51 14.96
N GLU A 166 -5.61 -4.42 15.60
CA GLU A 166 -5.21 -5.02 16.87
C GLU A 166 -4.06 -6.01 16.70
N ALA A 167 -3.14 -6.05 17.67
CA ALA A 167 -2.01 -6.97 17.65
C ALA A 167 -2.50 -8.43 17.64
N GLY A 168 -1.96 -9.25 16.72
CA GLY A 168 -2.35 -10.65 16.56
C GLY A 168 -3.66 -10.88 15.80
N ALA A 169 -4.34 -9.81 15.34
CA ALA A 169 -5.58 -9.95 14.59
C ALA A 169 -5.40 -10.56 13.19
N ALA A 170 -4.21 -10.46 12.59
CA ALA A 170 -3.88 -11.12 11.34
C ALA A 170 -2.43 -11.59 11.38
N PRO A 171 -2.09 -12.71 10.71
CA PRO A 171 -0.70 -13.05 10.44
C PRO A 171 0.01 -11.90 9.71
N LEU A 172 1.28 -11.68 10.07
CA LEU A 172 2.14 -10.67 9.47
C LEU A 172 3.20 -11.34 8.60
N LEU A 173 3.26 -10.94 7.34
CA LEU A 173 4.32 -11.28 6.40
C LEU A 173 5.24 -10.07 6.23
N LEU A 174 6.53 -10.26 6.49
CA LEU A 174 7.58 -9.28 6.19
C LEU A 174 8.24 -9.65 4.85
N GLY A 175 8.41 -8.67 3.98
CA GLY A 175 8.97 -8.86 2.63
C GLY A 175 9.97 -7.79 2.22
#